data_AF-A0A329QDQ1-F1
#
_entry.id   AF-A0A329QDQ1-F1
#
_cell.length_a   1.000
_cell.length_b   1.000
_cell.length_c   1.000
_cell.angle_alpha   90.00
_cell.angle_beta   90.00
_cell.angle_gamma   90.00
#
_symmetry.space_group_name_H-M   'P 1'
#
loop_
_entity.id
_entity.type
_entity.pdbx_description
1 polymer ?
#
loop_
_entity_poly.entity_id
_entity_poly.type
_entity_poly.pdbx_seq_one_letter_code
_entity_poly.pdbx_strand_id
1 'polypeptide(L)'
;MRIKSEKLSKLFLLIYSVIMLLFYCCYIFLEHYRLKQSQQWISKNNLTEEDVNSISQIGTWTTIMETTFLILFVITIIFVVYRYQKTPIKHFIILNAGLYVGIALVSFVISLTTSMLVGNLIQPVIIPTILLVTLFVYRLWKTRN
;
A
#
# COMPACT_ATOMS: atom_id res chain seq x y z
N MET A 1 -33.86 -5.60 -15.96
CA MET A 1 -32.84 -6.42 -15.26
C MET A 1 -32.66 -5.88 -13.83
N ARG A 2 -33.20 -6.56 -12.81
CA ARG A 2 -33.16 -6.10 -11.42
C ARG A 2 -31.76 -6.44 -10.86
N ILE A 3 -30.84 -5.47 -10.85
CA ILE A 3 -29.53 -5.64 -10.22
C ILE A 3 -29.79 -5.79 -8.72
N LYS A 4 -29.83 -7.04 -8.25
CA LYS A 4 -29.86 -7.40 -6.83
C LYS A 4 -28.74 -6.59 -6.16
N SER A 5 -29.07 -5.81 -5.12
CA SER A 5 -28.05 -5.07 -4.38
C SER A 5 -27.19 -6.08 -3.63
N GLU A 6 -26.18 -6.62 -4.31
CA GLU A 6 -25.20 -7.48 -3.68
C GLU A 6 -24.50 -6.64 -2.61
N LYS A 7 -24.48 -7.14 -1.38
CA LYS A 7 -23.64 -6.58 -0.33
C LYS A 7 -22.20 -6.93 -0.69
N LEU A 8 -21.29 -5.99 -0.47
CA LEU A 8 -19.86 -6.23 -0.65
C LEU A 8 -19.44 -7.44 0.20
N SER A 9 -18.89 -8.46 -0.46
CA SER A 9 -18.53 -9.71 0.21
C SER A 9 -17.41 -9.46 1.23
N LYS A 10 -17.65 -9.87 2.49
CA LYS A 10 -16.63 -9.82 3.54
C LYS A 10 -15.41 -10.68 3.18
N LEU A 11 -15.62 -11.80 2.50
CA LEU A 11 -14.55 -12.68 2.03
C LEU A 11 -13.68 -11.98 0.98
N PHE A 12 -14.29 -11.26 0.03
CA PHE A 12 -13.55 -10.48 -0.95
C PHE A 12 -12.66 -9.42 -0.28
N LEU A 13 -13.23 -8.68 0.68
CA LEU A 13 -12.50 -7.68 1.45
C LEU A 13 -11.34 -8.27 2.27
N LEU A 14 -11.54 -9.45 2.84
CA LEU A 14 -10.49 -10.17 3.58
C LEU A 14 -9.35 -10.59 2.64
N ILE A 15 -9.67 -11.25 1.53
CA ILE A 15 -8.67 -11.69 0.53
C ILE A 15 -7.88 -10.49 0.01
N TYR A 16 -8.58 -9.42 -0.35
CA TYR A 16 -7.97 -8.16 -0.76
C TYR A 16 -6.98 -7.64 0.29
N SER A 17 -7.39 -7.59 1.56
CA SER A 17 -6.54 -7.07 2.64
C SER A 17 -5.30 -7.93 2.87
N VAL A 18 -5.44 -9.26 2.81
CA VAL A 18 -4.32 -10.20 2.91
C VAL A 18 -3.33 -9.97 1.76
N ILE A 19 -3.82 -9.80 0.53
CA ILE A 19 -2.97 -9.50 -0.63
C ILE A 19 -2.21 -8.19 -0.42
N MET A 20 -2.90 -7.12 0.02
CA MET A 20 -2.26 -5.82 0.30
C MET A 20 -1.16 -5.97 1.36
N LEU A 21 -1.41 -6.73 2.42
CA LEU A 21 -0.41 -7.00 3.46
C LEU A 21 0.78 -7.80 2.93
N LEU A 22 0.57 -8.78 2.05
CA LEU A 22 1.67 -9.53 1.43
C LEU A 22 2.57 -8.62 0.60
N PHE A 23 2.00 -7.76 -0.26
CA PHE A 23 2.76 -6.78 -1.04
C PHE A 23 3.51 -5.80 -0.13
N TYR A 24 2.88 -5.35 0.95
CA TYR A 24 3.51 -4.50 1.93
C TYR A 24 4.68 -5.20 2.65
N CYS A 25 4.54 -6.46 3.07
CA CYS A 25 5.64 -7.22 3.66
C CYS A 25 6.82 -7.41 2.68
N CYS A 26 6.53 -7.72 1.41
CA CYS A 26 7.55 -7.81 0.36
C CYS A 26 8.28 -6.47 0.16
N TYR A 27 7.54 -5.36 0.17
CA TYR A 27 8.10 -4.02 0.11
C TYR A 27 9.08 -3.75 1.26
N ILE A 28 8.65 -4.02 2.51
CA ILE A 28 9.48 -3.80 3.70
C ILE A 28 10.73 -4.66 3.66
N PHE A 29 10.63 -5.91 3.20
CA PHE A 29 11.78 -6.80 3.05
C PHE A 29 12.80 -6.24 2.05
N LEU A 30 12.34 -5.76 0.89
CA LEU A 30 13.21 -5.14 -0.12
C LEU A 30 13.85 -3.84 0.40
N GLU A 31 13.08 -3.01 1.10
CA GLU A 31 13.59 -1.76 1.66
C GLU A 31 14.65 -2.00 2.74
N HIS A 32 14.45 -3.01 3.58
CA HIS A 32 15.44 -3.44 4.58
C HIS A 32 16.72 -3.96 3.92
N TYR A 33 16.56 -4.76 2.87
CA TYR A 33 17.68 -5.28 2.10
C TYR A 33 18.47 -4.15 1.41
N ARG A 34 17.76 -3.18 0.82
CA ARG A 34 18.33 -1.97 0.23
C ARG A 34 19.18 -1.18 1.23
N LEU A 35 18.67 -1.00 2.44
CA LEU A 35 19.38 -0.28 3.50
C LEU A 35 20.63 -1.02 4.00
N LYS A 36 20.54 -2.35 4.17
CA LYS A 36 21.71 -3.16 4.53
C LYS A 36 22.83 -3.08 3.50
N GLN A 37 22.48 -3.18 2.22
CA GLN A 37 23.48 -3.04 1.16
C GLN A 37 24.04 -1.61 1.09
N SER A 38 23.19 -0.59 1.28
CA SER A 38 23.63 0.80 1.36
C SER A 38 24.69 1.03 2.43
N GLN A 39 24.53 0.44 3.62
CA GLN A 39 25.53 0.52 4.68
C GLN A 39 26.86 -0.15 4.30
N GLN A 40 26.80 -1.31 3.62
CA GLN A 40 27.99 -1.99 3.12
C GLN A 40 28.72 -1.16 2.05
N TRP A 41 27.99 -0.52 1.14
CA TRP A 41 28.55 0.32 0.10
C TRP A 41 29.20 1.59 0.62
N ILE A 42 28.60 2.24 1.63
CA ILE A 42 29.20 3.40 2.29
C ILE A 42 30.54 3.03 2.93
N SER A 43 30.71 1.78 3.37
CA SER A 43 31.97 1.29 3.95
C SER A 43 33.03 0.87 2.92
N LYS A 44 32.66 0.75 1.63
CA LYS A 44 33.60 0.43 0.54
C LYS A 44 34.15 1.73 -0.07
N ASN A 45 35.48 1.76 -0.30
CA ASN A 45 36.11 2.92 -0.94
C ASN A 45 35.78 3.07 -2.43
N ASN A 46 35.43 1.98 -3.14
CA ASN A 46 35.05 1.99 -4.55
C ASN A 46 33.89 1.01 -4.78
N LEU A 47 32.89 1.43 -5.56
CA LEU A 47 31.80 0.57 -6.03
C LEU A 47 32.19 -0.09 -7.34
N THR A 48 31.90 -1.39 -7.47
CA THR A 48 32.04 -2.11 -8.75
C THR A 48 30.80 -1.91 -9.61
N GLU A 49 30.90 -2.20 -10.91
CA GLU A 49 29.73 -2.22 -11.80
C GLU A 49 28.67 -3.24 -11.34
N GLU A 50 29.09 -4.33 -10.73
CA GLU A 50 28.19 -5.34 -10.14
C GLU A 50 27.42 -4.77 -8.94
N ASP A 51 28.08 -4.01 -8.06
CA ASP A 51 27.43 -3.29 -6.96
C ASP A 51 26.35 -2.32 -7.50
N VAL A 52 26.68 -1.56 -8.56
CA VAL A 52 25.74 -0.61 -9.21
C VAL A 52 24.54 -1.32 -9.83
N ASN A 53 24.77 -2.45 -10.50
CA ASN A 53 23.68 -3.25 -11.06
C ASN A 53 22.76 -3.81 -9.96
N SER A 54 23.33 -4.25 -8.83
CA SER A 54 22.56 -4.73 -7.68
C SER A 54 21.69 -3.61 -7.08
N ILE A 55 22.25 -2.40 -6.89
CA ILE A 55 21.52 -1.20 -6.45
C ILE A 55 20.31 -0.96 -7.33
N SER A 56 20.53 -0.92 -8.64
CA SER A 56 19.51 -0.61 -9.63
C SER A 56 18.37 -1.64 -9.62
N GLN A 57 18.71 -2.94 -9.55
CA GLN A 57 17.71 -4.00 -9.49
C GLN A 57 16.84 -3.91 -8.24
N ILE A 58 17.43 -3.73 -7.06
CA ILE A 58 16.66 -3.63 -5.80
C ILE A 58 15.77 -2.40 -5.80
N GLY A 59 16.28 -1.25 -6.28
CA GLY A 59 15.48 -0.04 -6.47
C GLY A 59 14.28 -0.28 -7.39
N THR A 60 14.50 -1.01 -8.49
CA THR A 60 13.44 -1.37 -9.45
C THR A 60 12.40 -2.28 -8.80
N TRP A 61 12.80 -3.35 -8.11
CA TRP A 61 11.88 -4.24 -7.40
C TRP A 61 11.07 -3.52 -6.33
N THR A 62 11.70 -2.61 -5.57
CA THR A 62 11.03 -1.78 -4.55
C THR A 62 9.94 -0.92 -5.20
N THR A 63 10.27 -0.26 -6.32
CA THR A 63 9.33 0.57 -7.10
C THR A 63 8.18 -0.25 -7.68
N ILE A 64 8.46 -1.46 -8.18
CA ILE A 64 7.43 -2.39 -8.68
C ILE A 64 6.46 -2.77 -7.56
N MET A 65 6.94 -3.03 -6.34
CA MET A 65 6.07 -3.36 -5.21
C MET A 65 5.19 -2.18 -4.81
N GLU A 66 5.75 -0.97 -4.72
CA GLU A 66 4.97 0.26 -4.47
C GLU A 66 3.88 0.48 -5.53
N THR A 67 4.28 0.36 -6.80
CA THR A 67 3.38 0.55 -7.95
C THR A 67 2.27 -0.50 -7.97
N THR A 68 2.62 -1.77 -7.69
CA THR A 68 1.64 -2.86 -7.66
C THR A 68 0.63 -2.68 -6.52
N PHE A 69 1.09 -2.25 -5.35
CA PHE A 69 0.23 -1.91 -4.21
C PHE A 69 -0.79 -0.83 -4.58
N LEU A 70 -0.33 0.24 -5.25
CA LEU A 70 -1.19 1.32 -5.73
C LEU A 70 -2.19 0.84 -6.79
N ILE A 71 -1.74 0.09 -7.79
CA ILE A 71 -2.59 -0.45 -8.86
C ILE A 71 -3.69 -1.35 -8.28
N LEU A 72 -3.33 -2.26 -7.36
CA LEU A 72 -4.30 -3.13 -6.69
C LEU A 72 -5.37 -2.32 -5.94
N PHE A 73 -4.95 -1.27 -5.24
CA PHE A 73 -5.88 -0.37 -4.56
C PHE A 73 -6.81 0.36 -5.55
N VAL A 74 -6.26 0.93 -6.63
CA VAL A 74 -7.04 1.67 -7.64
C VAL A 74 -8.04 0.74 -8.35
N ILE A 75 -7.62 -0.44 -8.79
CA ILE A 75 -8.51 -1.44 -9.40
C ILE A 75 -9.64 -1.81 -8.44
N THR A 76 -9.31 -1.99 -7.16
CA THR A 76 -10.30 -2.33 -6.13
C THR A 76 -11.28 -1.18 -5.88
N ILE A 77 -10.81 0.07 -5.85
CA ILE A 77 -11.69 1.25 -5.79
C ILE A 77 -12.66 1.25 -6.97
N ILE A 78 -12.14 1.12 -8.20
CA ILE A 78 -12.96 1.18 -9.43
C ILE A 78 -14.01 0.07 -9.38
N PHE A 79 -13.60 -1.15 -9.04
CA PHE A 79 -14.50 -2.29 -8.91
C PHE A 79 -15.59 -2.04 -7.85
N VAL A 80 -15.21 -1.58 -6.66
CA VAL A 80 -16.14 -1.34 -5.56
C VAL A 80 -17.13 -0.22 -5.93
N VAL A 81 -16.64 0.90 -6.44
CA VAL A 81 -17.47 2.05 -6.82
C VAL A 81 -18.42 1.68 -7.96
N TYR A 82 -17.95 0.96 -8.99
CA TYR A 82 -18.76 0.59 -10.15
C TYR A 82 -19.82 -0.47 -9.82
N ARG A 83 -19.44 -1.52 -9.09
CA ARG A 83 -20.33 -2.64 -8.76
C ARG A 83 -21.34 -2.30 -7.67
N TYR A 84 -20.94 -1.46 -6.71
CA TYR A 84 -21.68 -1.21 -5.47
C TYR A 84 -22.17 0.25 -5.33
N GLN A 85 -22.44 0.93 -6.45
CA GLN A 85 -22.86 2.34 -6.48
C GLN A 85 -23.96 2.71 -5.45
N LYS A 86 -24.94 1.81 -5.27
CA LYS A 86 -26.12 1.99 -4.42
C LYS A 86 -25.98 1.50 -2.98
N THR A 87 -24.91 0.76 -2.64
CA THR A 87 -24.71 0.26 -1.28
C THR A 87 -23.70 1.12 -0.53
N PRO A 88 -23.77 1.16 0.82
CA PRO A 88 -22.80 1.90 1.61
C PRO A 88 -21.42 1.23 1.50
N ILE A 89 -20.50 1.87 0.77
CA ILE A 89 -19.08 1.48 0.69
C ILE A 89 -18.31 1.74 2.01
N LYS A 90 -19.02 2.08 3.09
CA LYS A 90 -18.48 2.36 4.43
C LYS A 90 -17.57 1.24 4.92
N HIS A 91 -17.92 -0.03 4.67
CA HIS A 91 -17.09 -1.18 5.07
C HIS A 91 -15.73 -1.18 4.37
N PHE A 92 -15.69 -0.86 3.07
CA PHE A 92 -14.44 -0.75 2.33
C PHE A 92 -13.56 0.40 2.85
N ILE A 93 -14.18 1.55 3.14
CA ILE A 93 -13.46 2.73 3.68
C ILE A 93 -12.90 2.43 5.07
N ILE A 94 -13.71 1.89 5.98
CA ILE A 94 -13.26 1.54 7.35
C ILE A 94 -12.14 0.52 7.31
N LEU A 95 -12.25 -0.50 6.46
CA LEU A 95 -11.23 -1.54 6.34
C LEU A 95 -9.88 -0.96 5.88
N ASN A 96 -9.86 -0.16 4.81
CA ASN A 96 -8.63 0.45 4.32
C ASN A 96 -8.07 1.47 5.30
N ALA A 97 -8.92 2.27 5.97
CA ALA A 97 -8.47 3.18 7.01
C ALA A 97 -7.80 2.42 8.17
N GLY A 98 -8.43 1.34 8.64
CA GLY A 98 -7.84 0.47 9.67
C GLY A 98 -6.54 -0.18 9.21
N LEU A 99 -6.48 -0.66 7.96
CA LEU A 99 -5.28 -1.25 7.37
C LEU A 99 -4.12 -0.24 7.31
N TYR A 100 -4.38 0.99 6.85
CA TYR A 100 -3.32 2.01 6.69
C TYR A 100 -2.86 2.56 8.03
N VAL A 101 -3.77 2.73 9.00
CA VAL A 101 -3.39 3.04 10.38
C VAL A 101 -2.55 1.91 10.97
N GLY A 102 -2.94 0.65 10.75
CA GLY A 102 -2.17 -0.52 11.18
C GLY A 102 -0.77 -0.54 10.55
N ILE A 103 -0.67 -0.28 9.25
CA ILE A 103 0.61 -0.15 8.54
C ILE A 103 1.46 0.98 9.13
N ALA A 104 0.87 2.15 9.40
CA ALA A 104 1.60 3.28 9.99
C ALA A 104 2.12 2.95 11.39
N LEU A 105 1.32 2.28 12.23
CA LEU A 105 1.74 1.84 13.56
C LEU A 105 2.86 0.80 13.51
N VAL A 106 2.72 -0.20 12.64
CA VAL A 106 3.77 -1.21 12.42
C VAL A 106 5.04 -0.58 11.88
N SER A 107 4.92 0.34 10.92
CA SER A 107 6.04 1.13 10.38
C SER A 107 6.76 1.91 11.47
N PHE A 108 6.00 2.55 12.36
CA PHE A 108 6.56 3.26 13.50
C PHE A 108 7.35 2.31 14.41
N VAL A 109 6.79 1.17 14.79
CA VAL A 109 7.50 0.17 15.61
C VAL A 109 8.76 -0.37 14.92
N ILE A 110 8.69 -0.66 13.62
CA ILE A 110 9.86 -1.09 12.83
C ILE A 110 10.94 0.01 12.84
N SER A 111 10.57 1.28 12.67
CA SER A 111 11.54 2.38 12.69
C SER A 111 12.23 2.59 14.04
N LEU A 112 11.60 2.17 15.15
CA LEU A 112 12.22 2.24 16.48
C LEU A 112 13.25 1.14 16.70
N THR A 113 13.11 0.01 15.98
CA THR A 113 13.94 -1.19 16.14
C THR A 113 14.95 -1.38 15.02
N THR A 114 14.86 -0.57 13.96
CA THR A 114 15.72 -0.63 12.77
C THR A 114 16.21 0.77 12.42
N SER A 115 17.19 0.87 11.51
CA SER A 115 17.63 2.17 10.97
C SER A 115 16.75 2.67 9.81
N MET A 116 15.57 2.06 9.60
CA MET A 116 14.67 2.40 8.50
C MET A 116 13.86 3.65 8.86
N LEU A 117 13.84 4.64 7.97
CA LEU A 117 13.04 5.85 8.16
C LEU A 117 11.54 5.53 8.01
N VAL A 118 10.72 6.02 8.95
CA VAL A 118 9.25 5.87 8.89
C VAL A 118 8.69 6.31 7.54
N GLY A 119 9.23 7.40 6.98
CA GLY A 119 8.80 7.95 5.68
C GLY A 119 8.86 6.91 4.56
N ASN A 120 9.92 6.11 4.51
CA ASN A 120 10.06 5.04 3.51
C ASN A 120 9.06 3.91 3.82
N LEU A 121 8.95 3.50 5.09
CA LEU A 121 8.06 2.41 5.49
C LEU A 121 6.58 2.68 5.19
N ILE A 122 6.14 3.95 5.23
CA ILE A 122 4.76 4.34 4.93
C ILE A 122 4.55 4.76 3.47
N GLN A 123 5.60 4.87 2.66
CA GLN A 123 5.53 5.36 1.30
C GLN A 123 4.45 4.68 0.44
N PRO A 124 4.28 3.33 0.48
CA PRO A 124 3.25 2.66 -0.32
C PRO A 124 1.81 3.09 0.01
N VAL A 125 1.55 3.59 1.22
CA VAL A 125 0.19 3.95 1.66
C VAL A 125 -0.14 5.43 1.51
N ILE A 126 0.83 6.30 1.18
CA ILE A 126 0.61 7.75 1.09
C ILE A 126 -0.45 8.08 0.01
N ILE A 127 -0.20 7.68 -1.24
CA ILE A 127 -1.11 7.96 -2.35
C ILE A 127 -2.46 7.25 -2.15
N PRO A 128 -2.52 5.95 -1.78
CA PRO A 128 -3.78 5.29 -1.45
C PRO A 128 -4.59 5.99 -0.37
N THR A 129 -3.93 6.54 0.66
CA THR A 129 -4.62 7.30 1.72
C THR A 129 -5.26 8.57 1.17
N ILE A 130 -4.56 9.35 0.35
CA ILE A 130 -5.10 10.56 -0.29
C ILE A 130 -6.33 10.22 -1.14
N LEU A 131 -6.24 9.15 -1.93
CA LEU A 131 -7.35 8.66 -2.76
C LEU A 131 -8.52 8.16 -1.91
N LEU A 132 -8.26 7.47 -0.80
CA LEU A 132 -9.30 7.01 0.13
C LEU A 132 -10.06 8.18 0.76
N VAL A 133 -9.33 9.21 1.21
CA VAL A 133 -9.90 10.45 1.75
C VAL A 133 -10.75 11.15 0.69
N THR A 134 -10.24 11.26 -0.54
CA THR A 134 -10.97 11.83 -1.68
C THR A 134 -12.28 11.08 -1.94
N LEU A 135 -12.23 9.73 -1.95
CA LEU A 135 -13.41 8.89 -2.10
C LEU A 135 -14.42 9.08 -0.96
N PHE A 136 -13.94 9.20 0.27
CA PHE A 136 -14.78 9.46 1.44
C PHE A 136 -15.51 10.80 1.33
N VAL A 137 -14.79 11.88 1.01
CA VAL A 137 -15.38 13.22 0.80
C VAL A 137 -16.40 13.21 -0.34
N TYR A 138 -16.09 12.57 -1.48
CA TYR A 138 -17.02 12.42 -2.59
C TYR A 138 -18.32 11.73 -2.18
N ARG A 139 -18.24 10.66 -1.38
CA ARG A 139 -19.43 9.95 -0.90
C ARG A 139 -20.26 10.77 0.08
N LEU A 140 -19.63 11.55 0.96
CA LEU A 140 -20.34 12.45 1.87
C LEU A 140 -21.12 13.51 1.08
N TRP A 141 -20.48 14.12 0.07
CA TRP A 141 -21.13 15.10 -0.79
C TRP A 141 -22.31 14.50 -1.57
N LYS A 142 -22.12 13.33 -2.18
CA LYS A 142 -23.20 12.63 -2.92
C LYS A 142 -24.35 12.15 -2.04
N THR A 143 -24.14 11.94 -0.73
CA THR A 143 -25.23 11.50 0.17
C THR A 143 -26.07 12.68 0.65
N ARG A 144 -25.54 13.90 0.56
CA ARG A 144 -26.24 15.14 0.95
C ARG A 144 -27.13 15.72 -0.15
N ASN A 145 -26.80 15.45 -1.42
CA ASN A 145 -27.58 15.81 -2.61
C ASN A 145 -28.49 14.65 -3.06
#